data_AF-A0A168PF43-F1
#
_entry.id   AF-A0A168PF43-F1
#
_cell.length_a   1.000
_cell.length_b   1.000
_cell.length_c   1.000
_cell.angle_alpha   90.00
_cell.angle_beta   90.00
_cell.angle_gamma   90.00
#
_symmetry.space_group_name_H-M   'P 1'
#
loop_
_entity.id
_entity.type
_entity.pdbx_description
1 polymer ?
#
loop_
_entity_poly.entity_id
_entity_poly.type
_entity_poly.pdbx_seq_one_letter_code
_entity_poly.pdbx_strand_id
1 'polypeptide(L)'
;MTKLHLALLVCDTPRPQVLEKYGDYPQMFSKVFTNALGDAGSVTWEFFDVVNKQEYPSDTSKFDGLVLTGSSASAYEDVPWIVKLVDFVKQQLNAPIKKKLVGICFGHQIIARAAGGICAKNPKGWEFGYYEISLTPFGQRYFQTDKTILRLNQVHQDHVTELPSGFQSLATTAPHTPIHAMVSDDGQCITIQGHPEFNRDTVRILINLRADAGVISRELADKELEKLEQAGPDMEDTWLVRHFLDFIQGKHDKQKPTTSIDQVFLSFEQYDFDGDDRFKAGVSSIMNRQEGNKDEMLEKAKWFYYTKFVESFSFDDYQQWKANKTQTSEGSQHGATTTSGAETPMETSTVTTANGEQVTVPPKLTFQQIVEMIETGQEIPGIRQIPDKLNDGQPSQPQLKARPKPWERGQQ
;
A
#
# COMPACT_ATOMS: atom_id res chain seq x y z
N MET A 1 -30.66 -13.81 3.85
CA MET A 1 -29.66 -13.56 4.92
C MET A 1 -28.33 -14.06 4.42
N THR A 2 -27.30 -13.22 4.48
CA THR A 2 -25.93 -13.61 4.08
C THR A 2 -25.43 -14.71 5.01
N LYS A 3 -24.78 -15.74 4.48
CA LYS A 3 -24.07 -16.75 5.29
C LYS A 3 -22.64 -16.78 4.82
N LEU A 4 -21.70 -16.51 5.72
CA LEU A 4 -20.27 -16.55 5.43
C LEU A 4 -19.60 -17.66 6.24
N HIS A 5 -18.64 -18.33 5.62
CA HIS A 5 -17.78 -19.31 6.25
C HIS A 5 -16.33 -18.82 6.17
N LEU A 6 -15.75 -18.48 7.32
CA LEU A 6 -14.45 -17.82 7.41
C LEU A 6 -13.44 -18.69 8.15
N ALA A 7 -12.18 -18.62 7.72
CA ALA A 7 -11.05 -19.17 8.48
C ALA A 7 -10.42 -18.06 9.32
N LEU A 8 -10.17 -18.33 10.60
CA LEU A 8 -9.39 -17.43 11.46
C LEU A 8 -8.02 -18.07 11.76
N LEU A 9 -6.97 -17.41 11.32
CA LEU A 9 -5.58 -17.75 11.61
C LEU A 9 -5.17 -17.07 12.92
N VAL A 10 -5.17 -17.84 14.01
CA VAL A 10 -4.94 -17.37 15.37
C VAL A 10 -3.44 -17.29 15.64
N CYS A 11 -2.92 -16.07 15.75
CA CYS A 11 -1.50 -15.74 15.81
C CYS A 11 -0.98 -15.41 17.23
N ASP A 12 -1.82 -15.51 18.26
CA ASP A 12 -1.44 -15.35 19.67
C ASP A 12 -2.54 -15.87 20.61
N THR A 13 -2.31 -15.79 21.91
CA THR A 13 -3.32 -15.99 22.96
C THR A 13 -3.42 -14.72 23.82
N PRO A 14 -4.63 -14.24 24.18
CA PRO A 14 -4.74 -13.06 25.03
C PRO A 14 -4.07 -13.27 26.39
N ARG A 15 -3.63 -12.17 27.02
CA ARG A 15 -3.10 -12.22 28.40
C ARG A 15 -4.14 -12.82 29.35
N PRO A 16 -3.75 -13.57 30.40
CA PRO A 16 -4.69 -14.27 31.28
C PRO A 16 -5.85 -13.41 31.79
N GLN A 17 -5.57 -12.17 32.17
CA GLN A 17 -6.56 -11.20 32.67
C GLN A 17 -7.61 -10.83 31.62
N VAL A 18 -7.22 -10.79 30.34
CA VAL A 18 -8.11 -10.53 29.22
C VAL A 18 -8.87 -11.82 28.87
N LEU A 19 -8.17 -12.95 28.81
CA LEU A 19 -8.74 -14.26 28.50
C LEU A 19 -9.87 -14.65 29.47
N GLU A 20 -9.63 -14.47 30.78
CA GLU A 20 -10.61 -14.79 31.82
C GLU A 20 -11.90 -13.97 31.69
N LYS A 21 -11.79 -12.68 31.32
CA LYS A 21 -12.93 -11.75 31.29
C LYS A 21 -13.65 -11.69 29.93
N TYR A 22 -12.91 -11.83 28.83
CA TYR A 22 -13.41 -11.57 27.47
C TYR A 22 -13.28 -12.75 26.51
N GLY A 23 -12.64 -13.83 26.94
CA GLY A 23 -12.40 -15.01 26.10
C GLY A 23 -11.16 -14.89 25.23
N ASP A 24 -10.96 -15.91 24.40
CA ASP A 24 -9.86 -15.99 23.44
C ASP A 24 -10.14 -15.17 22.16
N TYR A 25 -9.15 -15.11 21.25
CA TYR A 25 -9.34 -14.42 19.97
C TYR A 25 -10.48 -15.01 19.12
N PRO A 26 -10.63 -16.34 18.97
CA PRO A 26 -11.83 -16.94 18.38
C PRO A 26 -13.16 -16.35 18.89
N GLN A 27 -13.32 -16.22 20.20
CA GLN A 27 -14.52 -15.64 20.81
C GLN A 27 -14.67 -14.14 20.51
N MET A 28 -13.59 -13.36 20.64
CA MET A 28 -13.59 -11.91 20.38
C MET A 28 -13.93 -11.58 18.93
N PHE A 29 -13.26 -12.23 17.98
CA PHE A 29 -13.49 -12.05 16.54
C PHE A 29 -14.91 -12.50 16.16
N SER A 30 -15.36 -13.65 16.65
CA SER A 30 -16.73 -14.13 16.42
C SER A 30 -17.77 -13.12 16.90
N LYS A 31 -17.54 -12.52 18.07
CA LYS A 31 -18.43 -11.51 18.65
C LYS A 31 -18.50 -10.25 17.80
N VAL A 32 -17.35 -9.64 17.45
CA VAL A 32 -17.38 -8.36 16.70
C VAL A 32 -17.92 -8.54 15.28
N PHE A 33 -17.61 -9.65 14.59
CA PHE A 33 -18.15 -9.96 13.27
C PHE A 33 -19.66 -10.23 13.31
N THR A 34 -20.14 -10.97 14.32
CA THR A 34 -21.58 -11.20 14.51
C THR A 34 -22.32 -9.89 14.79
N ASN A 35 -21.77 -9.04 15.66
CA ASN A 35 -22.36 -7.74 15.97
C ASN A 35 -22.39 -6.82 14.74
N ALA A 36 -21.32 -6.79 13.94
CA ALA A 36 -21.26 -5.98 12.72
C ALA A 36 -22.24 -6.45 11.63
N LEU A 37 -22.48 -7.77 11.56
CA LEU A 37 -23.43 -8.33 10.60
C LEU A 37 -24.89 -8.10 11.05
N GLY A 38 -25.17 -8.21 12.35
CA GLY A 38 -26.50 -8.06 12.92
C GLY A 38 -27.51 -9.02 12.28
N ASP A 39 -28.75 -8.58 12.10
CA ASP A 39 -29.83 -9.42 11.52
C ASP A 39 -29.68 -9.67 10.01
N ALA A 40 -28.66 -9.10 9.37
CA ALA A 40 -28.45 -9.25 7.92
C ALA A 40 -27.97 -10.67 7.53
N GLY A 41 -27.40 -11.42 8.48
CA GLY A 41 -26.78 -12.71 8.18
C GLY A 41 -26.13 -13.42 9.37
N SER A 42 -25.36 -14.46 9.06
CA SER A 42 -24.52 -15.17 10.02
C SER A 42 -23.10 -15.42 9.48
N VAL A 43 -22.15 -15.50 10.39
CA VAL A 43 -20.77 -15.92 10.12
C VAL A 43 -20.50 -17.20 10.90
N THR A 44 -19.93 -18.18 10.22
CA THR A 44 -19.41 -19.42 10.82
C THR A 44 -17.90 -19.48 10.65
N TRP A 45 -17.21 -20.09 11.60
CA TRP A 45 -15.76 -20.03 11.70
C TRP A 45 -15.13 -21.42 11.77
N GLU A 46 -13.96 -21.56 11.14
CA GLU A 46 -12.95 -22.55 11.53
C GLU A 46 -11.71 -21.82 12.05
N PHE A 47 -11.17 -22.28 13.18
CA PHE A 47 -10.04 -21.65 13.87
C PHE A 47 -8.79 -22.50 13.69
N PHE A 48 -7.67 -21.85 13.38
CA PHE A 48 -6.37 -22.51 13.16
C PHE A 48 -5.33 -21.91 14.10
N ASP A 49 -4.73 -22.75 14.96
CA ASP A 49 -3.64 -22.34 15.85
C ASP A 49 -2.33 -22.29 15.05
N VAL A 50 -1.94 -21.08 14.65
CA VAL A 50 -0.75 -20.83 13.83
C VAL A 50 0.53 -20.90 14.66
N VAL A 51 0.45 -20.62 15.97
CA VAL A 51 1.63 -20.44 16.82
C VAL A 51 2.12 -21.78 17.35
N ASN A 52 1.26 -22.50 18.06
CA ASN A 52 1.67 -23.71 18.80
C ASN A 52 1.59 -24.94 17.92
N LYS A 53 0.48 -25.08 17.18
CA LYS A 53 0.25 -26.25 16.32
C LYS A 53 0.71 -26.03 14.88
N GLN A 54 0.89 -24.77 14.49
CA GLN A 54 1.19 -24.38 13.11
C GLN A 54 0.22 -25.02 12.11
N GLU A 55 -1.06 -25.02 12.49
CA GLU A 55 -2.17 -25.51 11.69
C GLU A 55 -2.62 -24.45 10.69
N TYR A 56 -2.99 -24.91 9.50
CA TYR A 56 -3.50 -24.07 8.42
C TYR A 56 -4.61 -24.86 7.70
N PRO A 57 -5.55 -24.18 7.04
CA PRO A 57 -6.54 -24.88 6.25
C PRO A 57 -5.89 -25.64 5.10
N SER A 58 -6.16 -26.95 5.02
CA SER A 58 -5.68 -27.82 3.95
C SER A 58 -6.32 -27.51 2.60
N ASP A 59 -7.56 -27.02 2.63
CA ASP A 59 -8.29 -26.52 1.47
C ASP A 59 -8.90 -25.16 1.82
N THR A 60 -8.41 -24.10 1.19
CA THR A 60 -8.92 -22.74 1.38
C THR A 60 -10.15 -22.45 0.51
N SER A 61 -10.48 -23.32 -0.45
CA SER A 61 -11.56 -23.12 -1.42
C SER A 61 -12.95 -23.06 -0.77
N LYS A 62 -13.13 -23.76 0.36
CA LYS A 62 -14.38 -23.79 1.13
C LYS A 62 -14.70 -22.52 1.94
N PHE A 63 -13.74 -21.61 2.09
CA PHE A 63 -13.94 -20.37 2.83
C PHE A 63 -14.21 -19.19 1.90
N ASP A 64 -15.05 -18.27 2.35
CA ASP A 64 -15.29 -17.00 1.66
C ASP A 64 -14.10 -16.03 1.87
N GLY A 65 -13.42 -16.13 3.02
CA GLY A 65 -12.25 -15.33 3.33
C GLY A 65 -11.44 -15.90 4.51
N LEU A 66 -10.21 -15.42 4.64
CA LEU A 66 -9.29 -15.74 5.71
C LEU A 66 -8.97 -14.48 6.51
N VAL A 67 -9.01 -14.58 7.83
CA VAL A 67 -8.75 -13.48 8.75
C VAL A 67 -7.53 -13.81 9.61
N LEU A 68 -6.58 -12.88 9.71
CA LEU A 68 -5.36 -13.03 10.50
C LEU A 68 -5.46 -12.13 11.74
N THR A 69 -5.29 -12.71 12.92
CA THR A 69 -5.34 -11.97 14.19
C THR A 69 -4.08 -11.14 14.44
N GLY A 70 -4.14 -10.29 15.46
CA GLY A 70 -2.95 -9.68 16.05
C GLY A 70 -2.04 -10.69 16.76
N SER A 71 -0.85 -10.22 17.15
CA SER A 71 0.13 -10.95 17.96
C SER A 71 1.03 -9.97 18.70
N SER A 72 1.56 -10.40 19.85
CA SER A 72 2.61 -9.70 20.59
C SER A 72 4.02 -9.93 20.02
N ALA A 73 4.17 -10.86 19.07
CA ALA A 73 5.42 -11.08 18.34
C ALA A 73 5.66 -10.00 17.26
N SER A 74 6.92 -9.81 16.88
CA SER A 74 7.30 -8.90 15.80
C SER A 74 7.23 -9.61 14.43
N ALA A 75 6.42 -9.10 13.51
CA ALA A 75 6.13 -9.73 12.22
C ALA A 75 7.35 -9.86 11.29
N TYR A 76 8.41 -9.11 11.53
CA TYR A 76 9.66 -9.14 10.75
C TYR A 76 10.73 -10.10 11.31
N GLU A 77 10.47 -10.78 12.43
CA GLU A 77 11.39 -11.80 12.94
C GLU A 77 11.32 -13.09 12.10
N ASP A 78 12.44 -13.80 12.03
CA ASP A 78 12.59 -15.08 11.32
C ASP A 78 12.42 -16.29 12.25
N VAL A 79 11.43 -16.22 13.13
CA VAL A 79 11.04 -17.40 13.95
C VAL A 79 10.19 -18.37 13.12
N PRO A 80 10.32 -19.70 13.30
CA PRO A 80 9.79 -20.69 12.35
C PRO A 80 8.30 -20.57 12.02
N TRP A 81 7.45 -20.32 13.02
CA TRP A 81 6.01 -20.21 12.80
C TRP A 81 5.63 -18.93 12.03
N ILE A 82 6.38 -17.83 12.21
CA ILE A 82 6.18 -16.59 11.46
C ILE A 82 6.59 -16.78 10.02
N VAL A 83 7.76 -17.38 9.76
CA VAL A 83 8.21 -17.69 8.40
C VAL A 83 7.19 -18.56 7.68
N LYS A 84 6.69 -19.62 8.35
CA LYS A 84 5.64 -20.49 7.80
C LYS A 84 4.34 -19.74 7.51
N LEU A 85 3.93 -18.81 8.39
CA LEU A 85 2.74 -17.98 8.17
C LEU A 85 2.94 -17.03 6.97
N VAL A 86 4.10 -16.39 6.85
CA VAL A 86 4.45 -15.53 5.71
C VAL A 86 4.41 -16.35 4.41
N ASP A 87 4.96 -17.55 4.41
CA ASP A 87 4.94 -18.44 3.25
C ASP A 87 3.52 -18.89 2.89
N PHE A 88 2.68 -19.23 3.89
CA PHE A 88 1.27 -19.52 3.65
C PHE A 88 0.54 -18.34 3.01
N VAL A 89 0.74 -17.11 3.52
CA VAL A 89 0.13 -15.91 2.95
C VAL A 89 0.64 -15.66 1.53
N LYS A 90 1.94 -15.80 1.26
CA LYS A 90 2.50 -15.73 -0.09
C LYS A 90 1.86 -16.75 -1.04
N GLN A 91 1.58 -17.98 -0.59
CA GLN A 91 0.89 -18.97 -1.40
C GLN A 91 -0.54 -18.51 -1.74
N GLN A 92 -1.27 -17.92 -0.79
CA GLN A 92 -2.59 -17.36 -1.06
C GLN A 92 -2.52 -16.17 -2.03
N LEU A 93 -1.55 -15.27 -1.85
CA LEU A 93 -1.32 -14.13 -2.74
C LEU A 93 -0.97 -14.56 -4.16
N ASN A 94 -0.36 -15.73 -4.36
CA ASN A 94 0.03 -16.24 -5.68
C ASN A 94 -0.92 -17.32 -6.22
N ALA A 95 -1.96 -17.69 -5.49
CA ALA A 95 -2.91 -18.71 -5.91
C ALA A 95 -3.64 -18.29 -7.20
N PRO A 96 -4.00 -19.23 -8.09
CA PRO A 96 -4.81 -18.92 -9.27
C PRO A 96 -6.21 -18.40 -8.91
N ILE A 97 -6.80 -18.97 -7.85
CA ILE A 97 -8.07 -18.54 -7.28
C ILE A 97 -7.77 -17.74 -6.02
N LYS A 98 -7.95 -16.42 -6.08
CA LYS A 98 -7.66 -15.51 -4.97
C LYS A 98 -8.74 -15.63 -3.90
N LYS A 99 -8.32 -15.91 -2.66
CA LYS A 99 -9.17 -15.78 -1.48
C LYS A 99 -8.97 -14.43 -0.82
N LYS A 100 -10.06 -13.87 -0.29
CA LYS A 100 -10.06 -12.59 0.42
C LYS A 100 -9.31 -12.72 1.74
N LEU A 101 -8.34 -11.83 1.97
CA LEU A 101 -7.53 -11.80 3.18
C LEU A 101 -7.83 -10.53 3.99
N VAL A 102 -8.11 -10.70 5.27
CA VAL A 102 -8.25 -9.61 6.24
C VAL A 102 -7.13 -9.71 7.28
N GLY A 103 -6.32 -8.67 7.43
CA GLY A 103 -5.22 -8.64 8.41
C GLY A 103 -5.41 -7.60 9.49
N ILE A 104 -5.35 -8.01 10.77
CA ILE A 104 -5.47 -7.13 11.93
C ILE A 104 -4.15 -7.07 12.70
N CYS A 105 -3.63 -5.86 12.93
CA CYS A 105 -2.39 -5.59 13.67
C CYS A 105 -1.19 -6.38 13.15
N PHE A 106 -0.73 -7.43 13.84
CA PHE A 106 0.28 -8.35 13.33
C PHE A 106 -0.11 -8.96 11.98
N GLY A 107 -1.38 -9.34 11.78
CA GLY A 107 -1.88 -9.83 10.50
C GLY A 107 -1.75 -8.80 9.36
N HIS A 108 -1.90 -7.51 9.66
CA HIS A 108 -1.65 -6.42 8.70
C HIS A 108 -0.18 -6.41 8.26
N GLN A 109 0.73 -6.54 9.23
CA GLN A 109 2.18 -6.56 8.98
C GLN A 109 2.62 -7.82 8.24
N ILE A 110 2.06 -8.99 8.57
CA ILE A 110 2.34 -10.24 7.87
C ILE A 110 1.92 -10.19 6.41
N ILE A 111 0.73 -9.65 6.11
CA ILE A 111 0.28 -9.48 4.74
C ILE A 111 1.19 -8.50 3.99
N ALA A 112 1.57 -7.38 4.61
CA ALA A 112 2.54 -6.45 4.02
C ALA A 112 3.88 -7.15 3.71
N ARG A 113 4.45 -7.87 4.68
CA ARG A 113 5.70 -8.61 4.52
C ARG A 113 5.61 -9.68 3.43
N ALA A 114 4.50 -10.41 3.36
CA ALA A 114 4.27 -11.43 2.33
C ALA A 114 4.18 -10.82 0.92
N ALA A 115 3.59 -9.62 0.81
CA ALA A 115 3.50 -8.86 -0.44
C ALA A 115 4.78 -8.08 -0.80
N GLY A 116 5.84 -8.16 0.02
CA GLY A 116 7.12 -7.49 -0.23
C GLY A 116 7.28 -6.09 0.38
N GLY A 117 6.33 -5.65 1.21
CA GLY A 117 6.49 -4.45 2.04
C GLY A 117 7.43 -4.65 3.21
N ILE A 118 7.77 -3.56 3.90
CA ILE A 118 8.71 -3.56 5.02
C ILE A 118 7.97 -3.25 6.32
N CYS A 119 8.22 -4.07 7.35
CA CYS A 119 7.75 -3.86 8.72
C CYS A 119 8.94 -3.61 9.62
N ALA A 120 8.80 -2.68 10.56
CA ALA A 120 9.82 -2.38 11.54
C ALA A 120 9.22 -1.88 12.84
N LYS A 121 10.04 -1.82 13.88
CA LYS A 121 9.71 -1.11 15.11
C LYS A 121 9.59 0.39 14.83
N ASN A 122 8.49 1.00 15.28
CA ASN A 122 8.26 2.42 15.10
C ASN A 122 9.15 3.24 16.05
N PRO A 123 10.08 4.07 15.52
CA PRO A 123 10.96 4.89 16.35
C PRO A 123 10.20 5.98 17.13
N LYS A 124 8.96 6.29 16.75
CA LYS A 124 8.12 7.26 17.46
C LYS A 124 7.47 6.68 18.72
N GLY A 125 7.58 5.36 18.95
CA GLY A 125 7.10 4.70 20.15
C GLY A 125 5.78 3.97 19.94
N TRP A 126 5.04 3.78 21.03
CA TRP A 126 3.79 3.03 21.04
C TRP A 126 2.61 3.86 20.55
N GLU A 127 1.71 3.23 19.79
CA GLU A 127 0.30 3.63 19.73
C GLU A 127 -0.50 2.66 20.56
N PHE A 128 -0.99 3.15 21.69
CA PHE A 128 -1.53 2.29 22.71
C PHE A 128 -2.65 2.96 23.47
N GLY A 129 -3.87 2.45 23.35
CA GLY A 129 -5.05 3.15 23.84
C GLY A 129 -6.03 3.49 22.73
N TYR A 130 -6.75 4.57 22.93
CA TYR A 130 -7.72 5.12 21.99
C TYR A 130 -7.05 6.12 21.04
N TYR A 131 -7.19 5.89 19.74
CA TYR A 131 -6.62 6.76 18.70
C TYR A 131 -7.63 7.14 17.64
N GLU A 132 -7.50 8.39 17.18
CA GLU A 132 -8.13 8.89 15.96
C GLU A 132 -7.21 8.61 14.77
N ILE A 133 -7.68 7.81 13.84
CA ILE A 133 -6.99 7.42 12.62
C ILE A 133 -7.60 8.21 11.47
N SER A 134 -6.80 8.96 10.73
CA SER A 134 -7.27 9.74 9.59
C SER A 134 -7.41 8.86 8.35
N LEU A 135 -8.59 8.87 7.72
CA LEU A 135 -8.79 8.26 6.41
C LEU A 135 -8.12 9.10 5.33
N THR A 136 -7.40 8.44 4.41
CA THR A 136 -6.88 9.09 3.22
C THR A 136 -8.04 9.46 2.29
N PRO A 137 -7.86 10.40 1.34
CA PRO A 137 -8.88 10.65 0.31
C PRO A 137 -9.28 9.37 -0.44
N PHE A 138 -8.30 8.49 -0.72
CA PHE A 138 -8.56 7.17 -1.30
C PHE A 138 -9.40 6.29 -0.35
N GLY A 139 -9.07 6.23 0.94
CA GLY A 139 -9.84 5.49 1.94
C GLY A 139 -11.29 5.94 2.07
N GLN A 140 -11.54 7.25 2.05
CA GLN A 140 -12.90 7.80 2.05
C GLN A 140 -13.71 7.34 0.83
N ARG A 141 -13.10 7.39 -0.36
CA ARG A 141 -13.72 6.89 -1.60
C ARG A 141 -13.96 5.38 -1.54
N TYR A 142 -12.96 4.62 -1.09
CA TYR A 142 -13.02 3.16 -1.00
C TYR A 142 -14.14 2.69 -0.06
N PHE A 143 -14.25 3.31 1.12
CA PHE A 143 -15.33 3.02 2.08
C PHE A 143 -16.65 3.73 1.77
N GLN A 144 -16.68 4.62 0.78
CA GLN A 144 -17.85 5.45 0.42
C GLN A 144 -18.44 6.20 1.62
N THR A 145 -17.57 6.89 2.34
CA THR A 145 -17.93 7.60 3.56
C THR A 145 -17.44 9.04 3.52
N ASP A 146 -18.19 9.92 4.17
CA ASP A 146 -17.81 11.29 4.51
C ASP A 146 -16.98 11.38 5.80
N LYS A 147 -16.81 10.25 6.52
CA LYS A 147 -15.94 10.17 7.68
C LYS A 147 -14.51 10.47 7.27
N THR A 148 -13.87 11.39 8.00
CA THR A 148 -12.44 11.67 7.85
C THR A 148 -11.59 10.96 8.90
N ILE A 149 -12.21 10.46 9.98
CA ILE A 149 -11.55 9.85 11.13
C ILE A 149 -12.26 8.55 11.52
N LEU A 150 -11.47 7.53 11.89
CA LEU A 150 -11.91 6.31 12.57
C LEU A 150 -11.34 6.27 13.98
N ARG A 151 -12.15 5.88 14.97
CA ARG A 151 -11.71 5.70 16.36
C ARG A 151 -11.63 4.21 16.66
N LEU A 152 -10.41 3.75 16.90
CA LEU A 152 -10.13 2.35 17.17
C LEU A 152 -9.11 2.22 18.29
N ASN A 153 -9.23 1.10 19.00
CA ASN A 153 -8.25 0.66 19.98
C ASN A 153 -6.94 0.27 19.30
N GLN A 154 -5.81 0.78 19.79
CA GLN A 154 -4.46 0.47 19.31
C GLN A 154 -3.66 -0.26 20.38
N VAL A 155 -2.86 -1.24 19.98
CA VAL A 155 -1.88 -1.92 20.82
C VAL A 155 -0.69 -2.35 19.96
N HIS A 156 0.12 -1.40 19.50
CA HIS A 156 1.30 -1.73 18.69
C HIS A 156 2.44 -0.74 18.85
N GLN A 157 3.65 -1.26 18.62
CA GLN A 157 4.86 -0.47 18.44
C GLN A 157 5.49 -0.72 17.08
N ASP A 158 5.23 -1.87 16.47
CA ASP A 158 5.65 -2.16 15.11
C ASP A 158 4.66 -1.54 14.11
N HIS A 159 5.15 -1.23 12.92
CA HIS A 159 4.33 -0.71 11.82
C HIS A 159 4.87 -1.11 10.45
N VAL A 160 4.03 -0.98 9.43
CA VAL A 160 4.46 -1.05 8.03
C VAL A 160 5.09 0.30 7.66
N THR A 161 6.36 0.28 7.28
CA THR A 161 7.12 1.47 6.89
C THR A 161 6.99 1.77 5.40
N GLU A 162 6.86 0.74 4.59
CA GLU A 162 6.79 0.83 3.13
C GLU A 162 5.62 0.00 2.62
N LEU A 163 4.78 0.65 1.79
CA LEU A 163 3.61 0.03 1.20
C LEU A 163 4.08 -1.01 0.16
N PRO A 164 3.53 -2.24 0.17
CA PRO A 164 3.83 -3.20 -0.88
C PRO A 164 3.38 -2.71 -2.26
N SER A 165 4.03 -3.18 -3.33
CA SER A 165 3.56 -2.90 -4.69
C SER A 165 2.15 -3.44 -4.90
N GLY A 166 1.29 -2.67 -5.58
CA GLY A 166 -0.11 -3.05 -5.83
C GLY A 166 -1.02 -2.89 -4.61
N PHE A 167 -0.65 -2.01 -3.67
CA PHE A 167 -1.48 -1.64 -2.52
C PHE A 167 -1.68 -0.12 -2.47
N GLN A 168 -2.78 0.30 -1.85
CA GLN A 168 -3.11 1.68 -1.54
C GLN A 168 -3.29 1.86 -0.03
N SER A 169 -2.84 2.99 0.50
CA SER A 169 -3.08 3.34 1.91
C SER A 169 -4.51 3.87 2.08
N LEU A 170 -5.27 3.24 2.98
CA LEU A 170 -6.64 3.63 3.33
C LEU A 170 -6.67 4.62 4.50
N ALA A 171 -5.72 4.52 5.42
CA ALA A 171 -5.73 5.31 6.64
C ALA A 171 -4.31 5.50 7.19
N THR A 172 -4.11 6.60 7.93
CA THR A 172 -2.84 6.97 8.55
C THR A 172 -3.09 7.55 9.94
N THR A 173 -2.12 7.44 10.84
CA THR A 173 -2.12 8.16 12.11
C THR A 173 -0.89 9.05 12.14
N ALA A 174 -1.01 10.29 11.69
CA ALA A 174 0.11 11.20 11.56
C ALA A 174 0.52 11.80 12.93
N PRO A 175 1.83 11.99 13.19
CA PRO A 175 2.96 11.59 12.35
C PRO A 175 3.38 10.12 12.56
N HIS A 176 2.72 9.36 13.43
CA HIS A 176 3.22 8.10 13.99
C HIS A 176 3.26 6.93 13.00
N THR A 177 2.13 6.58 12.40
CA THR A 177 1.93 5.38 11.58
C THR A 177 1.43 5.78 10.18
N PRO A 178 2.33 5.84 9.17
CA PRO A 178 1.98 6.34 7.85
C PRO A 178 1.12 5.37 7.03
N ILE A 179 1.11 4.08 7.40
CA ILE A 179 0.32 3.03 6.74
C ILE A 179 -0.44 2.32 7.86
N HIS A 180 -1.58 2.89 8.25
CA HIS A 180 -2.42 2.34 9.33
C HIS A 180 -3.40 1.31 8.79
N ALA A 181 -3.86 1.49 7.55
CA ALA A 181 -4.69 0.54 6.84
C ALA A 181 -4.28 0.53 5.37
N MET A 182 -4.40 -0.63 4.72
CA MET A 182 -4.12 -0.76 3.28
C MET A 182 -5.01 -1.81 2.63
N VAL A 183 -5.24 -1.63 1.33
CA VAL A 183 -5.96 -2.57 0.46
C VAL A 183 -5.13 -2.87 -0.78
N SER A 184 -5.21 -4.08 -1.33
CA SER A 184 -4.57 -4.41 -2.60
C SER A 184 -5.43 -4.01 -3.80
N ASP A 185 -4.80 -3.58 -4.88
CA ASP A 185 -5.45 -3.10 -6.12
C ASP A 185 -6.27 -4.20 -6.82
N ASP A 186 -5.89 -5.46 -6.63
CA ASP A 186 -6.61 -6.63 -7.12
C ASP A 186 -7.79 -7.05 -6.23
N GLY A 187 -8.04 -6.30 -5.14
CA GLY A 187 -9.10 -6.57 -4.18
C GLY A 187 -8.87 -7.84 -3.35
N GLN A 188 -7.69 -8.44 -3.34
CA GLN A 188 -7.43 -9.66 -2.58
C GLN A 188 -7.25 -9.42 -1.08
N CYS A 189 -6.63 -8.31 -0.68
CA CYS A 189 -6.29 -8.02 0.71
C CYS A 189 -6.88 -6.71 1.20
N ILE A 190 -7.39 -6.69 2.44
CA ILE A 190 -7.64 -5.47 3.21
C ILE A 190 -7.10 -5.64 4.62
N THR A 191 -6.47 -4.62 5.18
CA THR A 191 -5.77 -4.75 6.45
C THR A 191 -5.80 -3.47 7.26
N ILE A 192 -5.66 -3.59 8.58
CA ILE A 192 -5.57 -2.46 9.51
C ILE A 192 -4.69 -2.77 10.71
N GLN A 193 -4.03 -1.76 11.26
CA GLN A 193 -3.16 -1.84 12.42
C GLN A 193 -3.94 -1.86 13.75
N GLY A 194 -5.13 -1.23 13.79
CA GLY A 194 -6.02 -1.17 14.95
C GLY A 194 -6.79 -2.46 15.24
N HIS A 195 -7.37 -2.54 16.44
CA HIS A 195 -8.02 -3.71 16.99
C HIS A 195 -9.53 -3.51 17.19
N PRO A 196 -10.35 -3.73 16.14
CA PRO A 196 -11.81 -3.65 16.28
C PRO A 196 -12.37 -4.75 17.21
N GLU A 197 -11.62 -5.80 17.49
CA GLU A 197 -12.01 -6.87 18.42
C GLU A 197 -11.81 -6.51 19.89
N PHE A 198 -11.04 -5.46 20.19
CA PHE A 198 -10.80 -5.01 21.56
C PHE A 198 -11.83 -3.98 21.99
N ASN A 199 -12.34 -4.13 23.21
CA ASN A 199 -13.08 -3.08 23.90
C ASN A 199 -12.13 -2.25 24.78
N ARG A 200 -12.65 -1.15 25.35
CA ARG A 200 -11.88 -0.25 26.21
C ARG A 200 -11.24 -0.95 27.40
N ASP A 201 -11.98 -1.82 28.08
CA ASP A 201 -11.47 -2.54 29.24
C ASP A 201 -10.31 -3.48 28.88
N THR A 202 -10.38 -4.15 27.73
CA THR A 202 -9.27 -4.96 27.22
C THR A 202 -8.01 -4.11 27.08
N VAL A 203 -8.11 -2.94 26.46
CA VAL A 203 -6.96 -2.04 26.28
C VAL A 203 -6.46 -1.48 27.61
N ARG A 204 -7.36 -1.10 28.53
CA ARG A 204 -7.04 -0.67 29.89
C ARG A 204 -6.24 -1.73 30.65
N ILE A 205 -6.65 -3.00 30.58
CA ILE A 205 -5.91 -4.12 31.17
C ILE A 205 -4.52 -4.21 30.55
N LEU A 206 -4.44 -4.18 29.22
CA LEU A 206 -3.16 -4.29 28.52
C LEU A 206 -2.20 -3.13 28.84
N ILE A 207 -2.71 -1.90 28.99
CA ILE A 207 -1.92 -0.71 29.38
C ILE A 207 -1.27 -0.96 30.74
N ASN A 208 -2.07 -1.34 31.74
CA ASN A 208 -1.57 -1.61 33.08
C ASN A 208 -0.52 -2.73 33.09
N LEU A 209 -0.78 -3.85 32.40
CA LEU A 209 0.16 -4.97 32.33
C LEU A 209 1.50 -4.59 31.71
N ARG A 210 1.51 -3.76 30.66
CA ARG A 210 2.76 -3.30 30.04
C ARG A 210 3.51 -2.32 30.93
N ALA A 211 2.80 -1.47 31.67
CA ALA A 211 3.40 -0.55 32.63
C ALA A 211 4.01 -1.31 33.83
N ASP A 212 3.30 -2.31 34.36
CA ASP A 212 3.78 -3.19 35.44
C ASP A 212 5.04 -3.96 35.01
N ALA A 213 5.10 -4.38 33.75
CA ALA A 213 6.25 -5.07 33.18
C ALA A 213 7.40 -4.13 32.75
N GLY A 214 7.26 -2.81 32.91
CA GLY A 214 8.27 -1.84 32.49
C GLY A 214 8.45 -1.69 30.97
N VAL A 215 7.50 -2.18 30.17
CA VAL A 215 7.51 -2.07 28.70
C VAL A 215 7.16 -0.65 28.24
N ILE A 216 6.30 0.03 29.01
CA ILE A 216 5.99 1.45 28.87
C ILE A 216 6.20 2.14 30.22
N SER A 217 6.47 3.45 30.20
CA SER A 217 6.57 4.22 31.44
C SER A 217 5.20 4.39 32.10
N ARG A 218 5.19 4.61 33.43
CA ARG A 218 3.94 4.88 34.16
C ARG A 218 3.29 6.17 33.70
N GLU A 219 4.08 7.19 33.40
CA GLU A 219 3.58 8.47 32.90
C GLU A 219 2.89 8.31 31.54
N LEU A 220 3.43 7.46 30.65
CA LEU A 220 2.76 7.14 29.39
C LEU A 220 1.48 6.35 29.65
N ALA A 221 1.51 5.36 30.53
CA ALA A 221 0.34 4.57 30.87
C ALA A 221 -0.81 5.44 31.42
N ASP A 222 -0.52 6.31 32.39
CA ASP A 222 -1.51 7.20 33.01
C ASP A 222 -2.13 8.15 31.98
N LYS A 223 -1.31 8.70 31.08
CA LYS A 223 -1.78 9.55 29.98
C LYS A 223 -2.73 8.82 29.02
N GLU A 224 -2.39 7.59 28.62
CA GLU A 224 -3.23 6.82 27.69
C GLU A 224 -4.51 6.30 28.37
N LEU A 225 -4.46 6.00 29.67
CA LEU A 225 -5.65 5.71 30.47
C LEU A 225 -6.57 6.92 30.58
N GLU A 226 -6.04 8.11 30.85
CA GLU A 226 -6.83 9.34 30.91
C GLU A 226 -7.55 9.62 29.58
N LYS A 227 -6.86 9.49 28.45
CA LYS A 227 -7.48 9.60 27.12
C LYS A 227 -8.59 8.57 26.90
N LEU A 228 -8.38 7.33 27.33
CA LEU A 228 -9.34 6.25 27.18
C LEU A 228 -10.63 6.50 27.99
N GLU A 229 -10.51 7.11 29.17
CA GLU A 229 -11.66 7.52 30.00
C GLU A 229 -12.40 8.72 29.39
N GLN A 230 -11.66 9.67 28.79
CA GLN A 230 -12.24 10.85 28.12
C GLN A 230 -12.84 10.53 26.74
N ALA A 231 -12.53 9.38 26.15
CA ALA A 231 -13.03 9.00 24.84
C ALA A 231 -14.57 8.89 24.84
N GLY A 232 -15.22 9.43 23.79
CA GLY A 232 -16.66 9.30 23.57
C GLY A 232 -17.07 7.87 23.19
N PRO A 233 -18.30 7.42 23.49
CA PRO A 233 -18.73 6.02 23.39
C PRO A 233 -18.63 5.42 21.98
N ASP A 234 -18.59 6.28 20.97
CA ASP A 234 -18.58 5.91 19.57
C ASP A 234 -17.20 5.41 19.13
N MET A 235 -17.14 4.11 18.83
CA MET A 235 -16.01 3.43 18.20
C MET A 235 -16.45 2.91 16.84
N GLU A 236 -15.57 2.95 15.86
CA GLU A 236 -15.85 2.46 14.51
C GLU A 236 -15.61 0.94 14.36
N ASP A 237 -15.53 0.19 15.47
CA ASP A 237 -15.24 -1.25 15.48
C ASP A 237 -16.19 -2.06 14.57
N THR A 238 -17.50 -1.96 14.80
CA THR A 238 -18.52 -2.68 14.01
C THR A 238 -18.68 -2.09 12.62
N TRP A 239 -18.50 -0.77 12.46
CA TRP A 239 -18.52 -0.09 11.17
C TRP A 239 -17.40 -0.61 10.26
N LEU A 240 -16.19 -0.72 10.79
CA LEU A 240 -15.05 -1.22 10.03
C LEU A 240 -15.21 -2.71 9.70
N VAL A 241 -15.65 -3.51 10.67
CA VAL A 241 -15.88 -4.94 10.44
C VAL A 241 -17.01 -5.17 9.43
N ARG A 242 -18.00 -4.28 9.33
CA ARG A 242 -18.98 -4.27 8.24
C ARG A 242 -18.30 -4.15 6.88
N HIS A 243 -17.33 -3.25 6.74
CA HIS A 243 -16.56 -3.10 5.51
C HIS A 243 -15.66 -4.31 5.21
N PHE A 244 -15.11 -4.99 6.23
CA PHE A 244 -14.43 -6.28 6.01
C PHE A 244 -15.39 -7.35 5.49
N LEU A 245 -16.61 -7.42 6.01
CA LEU A 245 -17.62 -8.34 5.51
C LEU A 245 -18.04 -8.01 4.07
N ASP A 246 -18.20 -6.72 3.75
CA ASP A 246 -18.53 -6.27 2.39
C ASP A 246 -17.39 -6.55 1.41
N PHE A 247 -16.15 -6.41 1.84
CA PHE A 247 -14.95 -6.79 1.11
C PHE A 247 -14.89 -8.29 0.84
N ILE A 248 -15.14 -9.13 1.87
CA ILE A 248 -15.17 -10.59 1.71
C ILE A 248 -16.24 -11.01 0.69
N GLN A 249 -17.40 -10.34 0.69
CA GLN A 249 -18.48 -10.57 -0.26
C GLN A 249 -18.21 -10.01 -1.68
N GLY A 250 -17.04 -9.38 -1.90
CA GLY A 250 -16.68 -8.78 -3.19
C GLY A 250 -17.51 -7.55 -3.57
N LYS A 251 -18.14 -6.87 -2.60
CA LYS A 251 -18.94 -5.66 -2.89
C LYS A 251 -18.07 -4.49 -3.35
N HIS A 252 -16.82 -4.47 -2.90
CA HIS A 252 -15.80 -3.53 -3.37
C HIS A 252 -15.14 -3.96 -4.69
N ASP A 253 -15.30 -5.22 -5.16
CA ASP A 253 -14.67 -5.70 -6.41
C ASP A 253 -15.32 -5.12 -7.66
N LYS A 254 -16.64 -4.90 -7.61
CA LYS A 254 -17.40 -4.18 -8.66
C LYS A 254 -17.05 -2.69 -8.71
N GLN A 255 -16.31 -2.24 -7.70
CA GLN A 255 -15.79 -0.90 -7.54
C GLN A 255 -14.27 -0.97 -7.58
N LYS A 256 -13.69 -1.77 -8.52
CA LYS A 256 -12.42 -1.33 -9.11
C LYS A 256 -12.60 0.16 -9.34
N PRO A 257 -11.82 1.03 -8.68
CA PRO A 257 -11.78 2.40 -9.10
C PRO A 257 -11.16 2.30 -10.50
N THR A 258 -11.98 2.15 -11.52
CA THR A 258 -11.80 2.98 -12.68
C THR A 258 -12.17 4.40 -12.22
N THR A 259 -11.41 4.93 -11.27
CA THR A 259 -11.02 6.32 -11.37
C THR A 259 -10.42 6.34 -12.77
N SER A 260 -11.15 6.87 -13.75
CA SER A 260 -10.57 6.95 -15.08
C SER A 260 -9.22 7.63 -14.89
N ILE A 261 -8.21 7.24 -15.66
CA ILE A 261 -6.90 7.85 -15.50
C ILE A 261 -7.01 9.40 -15.53
N ASP A 262 -8.01 9.93 -16.25
CA ASP A 262 -8.42 11.34 -16.23
C ASP A 262 -8.83 11.87 -14.84
N GLN A 263 -9.61 11.12 -14.06
CA GLN A 263 -10.00 11.52 -12.70
C GLN A 263 -8.80 11.53 -11.73
N VAL A 264 -7.82 10.63 -11.92
CA VAL A 264 -6.56 10.65 -11.15
C VAL A 264 -5.78 11.92 -11.50
N PHE A 265 -5.68 12.24 -12.79
CA PHE A 265 -5.02 13.45 -13.27
C PHE A 265 -5.73 14.74 -12.81
N LEU A 266 -7.07 14.76 -12.81
CA LEU A 266 -7.86 15.88 -12.28
C LEU A 266 -7.63 16.07 -10.78
N SER A 267 -7.58 14.97 -10.03
CA SER A 267 -7.32 15.00 -8.58
C SER A 267 -5.90 15.48 -8.27
N PHE A 268 -4.93 15.15 -9.14
CA PHE A 268 -3.57 15.69 -9.07
C PHE A 268 -3.53 17.21 -9.30
N GLU A 269 -4.21 17.71 -10.34
CA GLU A 269 -4.29 19.15 -10.64
C GLU A 269 -4.99 19.96 -9.54
N GLN A 270 -5.96 19.36 -8.85
CA GLN A 270 -6.74 20.00 -7.79
C GLN A 270 -6.14 19.84 -6.38
N TYR A 271 -5.03 19.11 -6.26
CA TYR A 271 -4.41 18.88 -4.96
C TYR A 271 -3.81 20.17 -4.40
N ASP A 272 -4.13 20.46 -3.14
CA ASP A 272 -3.63 21.64 -2.43
C ASP A 272 -2.17 21.45 -1.94
N PHE A 273 -1.23 21.53 -2.88
CA PHE A 273 0.21 21.47 -2.57
C PHE A 273 0.66 22.64 -1.69
N ASP A 274 0.01 23.80 -1.79
CA ASP A 274 0.35 24.99 -1.01
C ASP A 274 -0.21 24.93 0.41
N GLY A 275 -1.15 24.03 0.70
CA GLY A 275 -1.60 23.67 2.04
C GLY A 275 -0.78 22.55 2.70
N ASP A 276 -0.05 21.75 1.91
CA ASP A 276 0.63 20.55 2.39
C ASP A 276 2.04 20.84 2.95
N ASP A 277 2.16 20.83 4.29
CA ASP A 277 3.42 21.10 5.00
C ASP A 277 4.55 20.11 4.70
N ARG A 278 4.20 18.85 4.38
CA ARG A 278 5.18 17.82 4.04
C ARG A 278 5.76 18.06 2.65
N PHE A 279 4.91 18.44 1.70
CA PHE A 279 5.37 18.85 0.38
C PHE A 279 6.27 20.09 0.45
N LYS A 280 5.85 21.12 1.20
CA LYS A 280 6.66 22.34 1.40
C LYS A 280 8.04 22.04 1.96
N ALA A 281 8.12 21.24 3.02
CA ALA A 281 9.39 20.87 3.62
C ALA A 281 10.32 20.12 2.64
N GLY A 282 9.75 19.29 1.76
CA GLY A 282 10.48 18.55 0.74
C GLY A 282 10.96 19.41 -0.43
N VAL A 283 10.08 20.25 -0.98
CA VAL A 283 10.34 20.98 -2.24
C VAL A 283 11.40 22.07 -2.07
N SER A 284 11.47 22.70 -0.90
CA SER A 284 12.49 23.72 -0.58
C SER A 284 13.92 23.16 -0.67
N SER A 285 14.11 21.85 -0.50
CA SER A 285 15.42 21.20 -0.62
C SER A 285 15.83 20.91 -2.07
N ILE A 286 14.86 20.80 -2.98
CA ILE A 286 15.03 20.45 -4.39
C ILE A 286 15.22 21.71 -5.25
N MET A 287 14.43 22.76 -4.98
CA MET A 287 14.47 24.02 -5.73
C MET A 287 15.79 24.80 -5.59
N ASN A 288 16.59 24.49 -4.57
CA ASN A 288 17.87 25.17 -4.28
C ASN A 288 19.11 24.48 -4.88
N ARG A 289 18.96 23.37 -5.63
CA ARG A 289 20.11 22.51 -6.01
C ARG A 289 20.37 22.32 -7.51
N GLN A 290 19.52 22.78 -8.43
CA GLN A 290 19.73 22.55 -9.87
C GLN A 290 19.44 23.78 -10.73
N GLU A 291 20.27 23.98 -11.76
CA GLU A 291 19.99 24.87 -12.89
C GLU A 291 19.04 24.16 -13.87
N GLY A 292 17.89 24.76 -14.16
CA GLY A 292 16.86 24.17 -15.02
C GLY A 292 15.56 25.00 -15.03
N ASN A 293 14.59 24.57 -15.84
CA ASN A 293 13.26 25.20 -15.88
C ASN A 293 12.52 24.93 -14.56
N LYS A 294 12.33 25.98 -13.76
CA LYS A 294 11.74 25.88 -12.41
C LYS A 294 10.32 25.32 -12.42
N ASP A 295 9.55 25.59 -13.47
CA ASP A 295 8.15 25.16 -13.54
C ASP A 295 8.05 23.65 -13.81
N GLU A 296 8.88 23.13 -14.71
CA GLU A 296 8.96 21.69 -15.00
C GLU A 296 9.49 20.91 -13.77
N MET A 297 10.47 21.48 -13.07
CA MET A 297 10.98 20.90 -11.84
C MET A 297 9.93 20.87 -10.73
N LEU A 298 9.15 21.94 -10.60
CA LEU A 298 8.06 22.00 -9.63
C LEU A 298 6.99 20.96 -9.94
N GLU A 299 6.61 20.82 -11.21
CA GLU A 299 5.61 19.85 -11.65
C GLU A 299 6.06 18.40 -11.42
N LYS A 300 7.32 18.08 -11.74
CA LYS A 300 7.92 16.78 -11.42
C LYS A 300 7.99 16.53 -9.92
N ALA A 301 8.29 17.54 -9.11
CA ALA A 301 8.30 17.42 -7.66
C ALA A 301 6.89 17.17 -7.09
N LYS A 302 5.87 17.88 -7.61
CA LYS A 302 4.46 17.65 -7.27
C LYS A 302 4.05 16.22 -7.62
N TRP A 303 4.34 15.77 -8.83
CA TRP A 303 4.06 14.40 -9.27
C TRP A 303 4.75 13.36 -8.38
N PHE A 304 6.05 13.53 -8.13
CA PHE A 304 6.80 12.59 -7.29
C PHE A 304 6.22 12.51 -5.87
N TYR A 305 5.88 13.65 -5.28
CA TYR A 305 5.22 13.68 -3.98
C TYR A 305 3.86 12.98 -4.00
N TYR A 306 3.01 13.34 -4.96
CA TYR A 306 1.66 12.84 -5.06
C TYR A 306 1.62 11.34 -5.33
N THR A 307 2.45 10.83 -6.23
CA THR A 307 2.55 9.38 -6.50
C THR A 307 3.10 8.59 -5.33
N LYS A 308 3.96 9.21 -4.52
CA LYS A 308 4.56 8.57 -3.36
C LYS A 308 3.63 8.54 -2.13
N PHE A 309 2.75 9.52 -1.99
CA PHE A 309 1.99 9.72 -0.74
C PHE A 309 0.48 9.84 -0.90
N VAL A 310 -0.03 10.03 -2.11
CA VAL A 310 -1.45 10.25 -2.38
C VAL A 310 -2.01 9.16 -3.31
N GLU A 311 -1.62 9.15 -4.58
CA GLU A 311 -2.12 8.21 -5.59
C GLU A 311 -1.14 8.11 -6.77
N SER A 312 -0.75 6.89 -7.16
CA SER A 312 0.31 6.62 -8.15
C SER A 312 -0.19 6.67 -9.59
N PHE A 313 0.56 7.30 -10.51
CA PHE A 313 0.29 7.33 -11.95
C PHE A 313 1.56 7.65 -12.79
N SER A 314 1.50 7.35 -14.10
CA SER A 314 2.58 7.64 -15.06
C SER A 314 2.69 9.13 -15.36
N PHE A 315 3.87 9.70 -15.18
CA PHE A 315 4.10 11.11 -15.51
C PHE A 315 3.91 11.39 -17.00
N ASP A 316 4.35 10.48 -17.87
CA ASP A 316 4.25 10.63 -19.31
C ASP A 316 2.78 10.61 -19.77
N ASP A 317 1.96 9.74 -19.18
CA ASP A 317 0.53 9.64 -19.51
C ASP A 317 -0.21 10.92 -19.09
N TYR A 318 0.15 11.48 -17.93
CA TYR A 318 -0.37 12.76 -17.47
C TYR A 318 0.03 13.92 -18.39
N GLN A 319 1.29 13.97 -18.85
CA GLN A 319 1.74 14.99 -19.79
C GLN A 319 0.99 14.90 -21.13
N GLN A 320 0.77 13.68 -21.64
CA GLN A 320 -0.04 13.46 -22.85
C GLN A 320 -1.49 13.90 -22.65
N TRP A 321 -2.10 13.53 -21.52
CA TRP A 321 -3.46 13.97 -21.16
C TRP A 321 -3.58 15.49 -21.07
N LYS A 322 -2.61 16.14 -20.42
CA LYS A 322 -2.56 17.60 -20.25
C LYS A 322 -2.44 18.30 -21.61
N ALA A 323 -1.56 17.82 -22.49
CA ALA A 323 -1.40 18.34 -23.84
C ALA A 323 -2.68 18.23 -24.69
N ASN A 324 -3.38 17.09 -24.61
CA ASN A 324 -4.65 16.88 -25.31
C ASN A 324 -5.76 17.82 -24.82
N LYS A 325 -5.77 18.13 -23.52
CA LYS A 325 -6.75 19.04 -22.92
C LYS A 325 -6.58 20.49 -23.40
N THR A 326 -5.34 20.94 -23.58
CA THR A 326 -5.01 22.28 -24.09
C THR A 326 -5.40 22.46 -25.56
N GLN A 327 -5.31 21.41 -26.39
CA GLN A 327 -5.73 21.47 -27.80
C GLN A 327 -7.25 21.56 -28.00
N THR A 328 -8.04 20.92 -27.12
CA THR A 328 -9.52 21.01 -27.17
C THR A 328 -10.09 22.39 -26.80
N SER A 329 -9.30 23.26 -26.17
CA SER A 329 -9.71 24.63 -25.81
C SER A 329 -9.43 25.69 -26.90
N GLU A 330 -8.67 25.36 -27.95
CA GLU A 330 -8.32 26.32 -29.03
C GLU A 330 -8.99 26.02 -30.39
N GLY A 331 -9.74 24.91 -30.51
CA GLY A 331 -10.36 24.47 -31.76
C GLY A 331 -11.89 24.61 -31.79
N SER A 332 -12.42 25.84 -31.74
CA SER A 332 -13.84 26.09 -32.05
C SER A 332 -13.97 27.26 -33.01
N GLN A 333 -13.44 27.08 -34.22
CA GLN A 333 -13.93 27.72 -35.44
C GLN A 333 -13.33 27.01 -36.68
N HIS A 334 -14.21 26.77 -37.66
CA HIS A 334 -13.98 26.25 -39.02
C HIS A 334 -14.04 24.73 -39.25
N GLY A 335 -15.21 24.30 -39.75
CA GLY A 335 -15.31 23.79 -41.12
C GLY A 335 -14.94 22.32 -41.36
N ALA A 336 -15.97 21.48 -41.52
CA ALA A 336 -15.85 20.12 -42.03
C ALA A 336 -15.15 20.07 -43.40
N THR A 337 -14.20 19.15 -43.58
CA THR A 337 -13.93 18.51 -44.88
C THR A 337 -13.33 17.12 -44.66
N THR A 338 -13.98 16.13 -45.24
CA THR A 338 -13.55 14.74 -45.38
C THR A 338 -12.33 14.65 -46.32
N THR A 339 -11.30 13.88 -45.99
CA THR A 339 -10.42 13.27 -47.01
C THR A 339 -9.63 12.07 -46.46
N SER A 340 -9.54 11.05 -47.31
CA SER A 340 -8.82 9.80 -47.16
C SER A 340 -7.30 9.94 -47.33
N GLY A 341 -6.54 9.08 -46.63
CA GLY A 341 -5.29 8.44 -47.06
C GLY A 341 -4.12 9.33 -47.52
N ALA A 342 -3.03 9.34 -46.73
CA ALA A 342 -1.66 9.46 -47.24
C ALA A 342 -0.65 8.99 -46.19
N GLU A 343 0.28 8.12 -46.61
CA GLU A 343 1.49 7.75 -45.90
C GLU A 343 2.40 8.98 -45.71
N THR A 344 2.96 9.17 -44.51
CA THR A 344 3.96 10.21 -44.25
C THR A 344 5.37 9.59 -44.18
N PRO A 345 6.41 10.16 -44.82
CA PRO A 345 7.74 9.54 -44.88
C PRO A 345 8.53 9.66 -43.57
N MET A 346 9.41 8.69 -43.31
CA MET A 346 10.36 8.68 -42.19
C MET A 346 11.41 9.80 -42.33
N GLU A 347 11.48 10.72 -41.36
CA GLU A 347 12.60 11.66 -41.22
C GLU A 347 13.72 11.05 -40.36
N THR A 348 14.91 10.90 -40.94
CA THR A 348 16.17 10.62 -40.23
C THR A 348 16.85 11.91 -39.79
N SER A 349 17.27 12.00 -38.53
CA SER A 349 18.10 13.09 -38.01
C SER A 349 19.52 12.63 -37.71
N THR A 350 20.52 13.37 -38.21
CA THR A 350 21.94 13.18 -37.93
C THR A 350 22.40 14.11 -36.81
N VAL A 351 23.11 13.60 -35.81
CA VAL A 351 23.71 14.38 -34.72
C VAL A 351 25.24 14.21 -34.73
N THR A 352 25.97 15.32 -34.71
CA THR A 352 27.43 15.34 -34.60
C THR A 352 27.83 15.34 -33.13
N THR A 353 28.65 14.38 -32.72
CA THR A 353 29.15 14.32 -31.34
C THR A 353 30.37 15.23 -31.14
N ALA A 354 30.74 15.50 -29.88
CA ALA A 354 31.81 16.43 -29.50
C ALA A 354 33.22 16.09 -30.06
N ASN A 355 33.39 14.89 -30.64
CA ASN A 355 34.63 14.45 -31.30
C ASN A 355 34.57 14.49 -32.84
N GLY A 356 33.50 15.04 -33.44
CA GLY A 356 33.38 15.22 -34.89
C GLY A 356 32.84 14.00 -35.67
N GLU A 357 32.48 12.91 -35.01
CA GLU A 357 31.80 11.77 -35.66
C GLU A 357 30.29 12.04 -35.80
N GLN A 358 29.78 11.85 -37.01
CA GLN A 358 28.35 11.89 -37.34
C GLN A 358 27.69 10.57 -36.93
N VAL A 359 26.73 10.64 -36.00
CA VAL A 359 25.92 9.48 -35.59
C VAL A 359 24.50 9.67 -36.11
N THR A 360 24.03 8.71 -36.90
CA THR A 360 22.63 8.63 -37.34
C THR A 360 21.79 8.13 -36.18
N VAL A 361 20.83 8.94 -35.73
CA VAL A 361 19.88 8.52 -34.69
C VAL A 361 18.71 7.82 -35.40
N PRO A 362 18.43 6.54 -35.12
CA PRO A 362 17.30 5.85 -35.75
C PRO A 362 15.98 6.51 -35.31
N PRO A 363 14.98 6.58 -36.21
CA PRO A 363 13.69 7.19 -35.90
C PRO A 363 13.01 6.47 -34.73
N LYS A 364 12.35 7.24 -33.85
CA LYS A 364 11.55 6.69 -32.74
C LYS A 364 10.33 5.97 -33.31
N LEU A 365 10.34 4.64 -33.27
CA LEU A 365 9.19 3.82 -33.66
C LEU A 365 8.08 3.92 -32.61
N THR A 366 6.83 3.97 -33.06
CA THR A 366 5.67 3.88 -32.16
C THR A 366 5.49 2.45 -31.68
N PHE A 367 4.78 2.26 -30.56
CA PHE A 367 4.50 0.92 -30.01
C PHE A 367 3.84 0.00 -31.05
N GLN A 368 2.90 0.53 -31.83
CA GLN A 368 2.18 -0.23 -32.85
C GLN A 368 3.11 -0.68 -33.99
N GLN A 369 4.08 0.15 -34.40
CA GLN A 369 5.08 -0.22 -35.39
C GLN A 369 6.03 -1.30 -34.87
N ILE A 370 6.41 -1.24 -33.58
CA ILE A 370 7.23 -2.27 -32.95
C ILE A 370 6.50 -3.61 -32.92
N VAL A 371 5.20 -3.62 -32.58
CA VAL A 371 4.38 -4.84 -32.59
C VAL A 371 4.30 -5.43 -33.99
N GLU A 372 4.05 -4.61 -35.02
CA GLU A 372 4.00 -5.06 -36.41
C GLU A 372 5.34 -5.64 -36.89
N MET A 373 6.47 -5.04 -36.51
CA MET A 373 7.80 -5.57 -36.83
C MET A 373 8.07 -6.91 -36.15
N ILE A 374 7.61 -7.12 -34.91
CA ILE A 374 7.70 -8.41 -34.21
C ILE A 374 6.84 -9.47 -34.91
N GLU A 375 5.60 -9.13 -35.25
CA GLU A 375 4.66 -10.05 -35.90
C GLU A 375 5.09 -10.45 -37.32
N THR A 376 5.75 -9.53 -38.03
CA THR A 376 6.27 -9.77 -39.39
C THR A 376 7.71 -10.30 -39.42
N GLY A 377 8.35 -10.46 -38.25
CA GLY A 377 9.72 -10.98 -38.13
C GLY A 377 10.80 -10.02 -38.64
N GLN A 378 10.52 -8.72 -38.70
CA GLN A 378 11.49 -7.69 -39.06
C GLN A 378 12.37 -7.31 -37.87
N GLU A 379 13.65 -7.01 -38.13
CA GLU A 379 14.60 -6.61 -37.08
C GLU A 379 14.28 -5.20 -36.53
N ILE A 380 14.23 -5.09 -35.20
CA ILE A 380 13.98 -3.80 -34.53
C ILE A 380 15.28 -2.99 -34.48
N PRO A 381 15.32 -1.78 -35.08
CA PRO A 381 16.51 -0.93 -35.10
C PRO A 381 16.98 -0.56 -33.68
N GLY A 382 18.28 -0.67 -33.42
CA GLY A 382 18.91 -0.24 -32.17
C GLY A 382 18.99 -1.29 -31.05
N ILE A 383 18.41 -2.47 -31.22
CA ILE A 383 18.57 -3.59 -30.28
C ILE A 383 19.81 -4.39 -30.67
N ARG A 384 20.78 -4.51 -29.75
CA ARG A 384 21.95 -5.38 -29.95
C ARG A 384 21.52 -6.84 -29.83
N GLN A 385 21.73 -7.62 -30.90
CA GLN A 385 21.62 -9.07 -30.88
C GLN A 385 22.69 -9.63 -29.93
N ILE A 386 22.26 -10.21 -28.80
CA ILE A 386 23.16 -10.92 -27.90
C ILE A 386 23.22 -12.38 -28.38
N PRO A 387 24.39 -12.90 -28.78
CA PRO A 387 24.52 -14.29 -29.18
C PRO A 387 24.11 -15.22 -28.03
N ASP A 388 23.39 -16.29 -28.35
CA ASP A 388 22.95 -17.30 -27.39
C ASP A 388 24.09 -18.28 -27.01
N LYS A 389 25.25 -17.70 -26.63
CA LYS A 389 26.48 -18.38 -26.22
C LYS A 389 27.06 -17.67 -25.00
N LEU A 390 27.71 -18.43 -24.12
CA LEU A 390 28.47 -17.83 -23.03
C LEU A 390 29.56 -16.90 -23.59
N ASN A 391 29.67 -15.72 -23.01
CA ASN A 391 30.68 -14.73 -23.41
C ASN A 391 32.05 -15.17 -22.86
N ASP A 392 32.90 -15.73 -23.73
CA ASP A 392 34.26 -16.17 -23.40
C ASP A 392 35.30 -15.03 -23.39
N GLY A 393 34.87 -13.77 -23.55
CA GLY A 393 35.73 -12.60 -23.54
C GLY A 393 36.23 -12.24 -22.13
N GLN A 394 37.46 -11.72 -22.02
CA GLN A 394 37.95 -11.17 -20.75
C GLN A 394 37.08 -9.97 -20.33
N PRO A 395 36.61 -9.91 -19.07
CA PRO A 395 35.79 -8.81 -18.59
C PRO A 395 36.56 -7.49 -18.67
N SER A 396 35.85 -6.41 -19.04
CA SER A 396 36.44 -5.08 -19.12
C SER A 396 36.89 -4.59 -17.75
N GLN A 397 38.07 -3.95 -17.71
CA GLN A 397 38.60 -3.33 -16.51
C GLN A 397 37.82 -2.03 -16.24
N PRO A 398 37.29 -1.82 -15.02
CA PRO A 398 36.52 -0.64 -14.69
C PRO A 398 37.42 0.61 -14.69
N GLN A 399 37.09 1.59 -15.53
CA GLN A 399 37.83 2.86 -15.64
C GLN A 399 37.32 3.96 -14.69
N LEU A 400 36.21 3.73 -13.98
CA LEU A 400 35.62 4.70 -13.06
C LEU A 400 36.24 4.58 -11.67
N LYS A 401 36.68 5.71 -11.09
CA LYS A 401 37.13 5.78 -9.70
C LYS A 401 35.99 5.34 -8.77
N ALA A 402 36.27 4.33 -7.94
CA ALA A 402 35.30 3.84 -6.97
C ALA A 402 34.90 4.97 -6.02
N ARG A 403 33.59 5.14 -5.83
CA ARG A 403 33.06 6.17 -4.93
C ARG A 403 33.32 5.74 -3.48
N PRO A 404 33.95 6.59 -2.64
CA PRO A 404 34.31 6.21 -1.29
C PRO A 404 33.09 5.93 -0.44
N LYS A 405 33.19 4.86 0.36
CA LYS A 405 32.11 4.35 1.19
C LYS A 405 31.86 5.29 2.37
N PRO A 406 30.64 5.30 2.95
CA PRO A 406 30.25 6.29 3.96
C PRO A 406 31.16 6.37 5.19
N TRP A 407 31.81 5.27 5.60
CA TRP A 407 32.73 5.22 6.74
C TRP A 407 34.14 5.74 6.43
N GLU A 408 34.49 5.91 5.16
CA GLU A 408 35.81 6.43 4.75
C GLU A 408 35.87 7.97 4.78
N ARG A 409 34.75 8.65 5.06
CA ARG A 409 34.66 10.13 5.10
C ARG A 409 34.92 10.74 6.48
N GLY A 410 35.27 9.93 7.49
CA GLY A 410 35.38 10.35 8.89
C GLY A 410 36.79 10.62 9.42
N GLN A 411 37.83 10.61 8.58
CA GLN A 411 39.20 10.93 8.98
C GLN A 411 39.81 11.96 8.02
N GLN A 412 39.41 13.22 8.15
CA GLN A 412 40.22 14.38 7.78
C GLN A 412 39.95 15.53 8.74
#